data_AF-A0AAN5GYT2-F1
#
_entry.id   AF-A0AAN5GYT2-F1
#
_cell.length_a   1.000
_cell.length_b   1.000
_cell.length_c   1.000
_cell.angle_alpha   90.00
_cell.angle_beta   90.00
_cell.angle_gamma   90.00
#
_symmetry.space_group_name_H-M   'P 1'
#
loop_
_entity.id
_entity.type
_entity.pdbx_description
1 polymer ?
#
loop_
_entity_poly.entity_id
_entity_poly.type
_entity_poly.pdbx_seq_one_letter_code
_entity_poly.pdbx_strand_id
1 'polypeptide(L)'
;MADFISQYPGVDSTRIGLLGICGGGGYSLAAAETDKRFKSIATISMFNSGLVRRNGMQDSQLDTIQQRLKQASDARAQEVAGSEVLYSGDANLTDEQIAKLPFALYRQGYEYYWKTHAHPNIFRSVRDIVPSKRWLL
;
A
#
# COMPACT_ATOMS: atom_id res chain seq x y z
N MET A 1 -12.90 -12.12 -8.04
CA MET A 1 -11.86 -12.46 -9.04
C MET A 1 -11.90 -13.93 -9.40
N ALA A 2 -11.85 -14.85 -8.42
CA ALA A 2 -12.02 -16.29 -8.64
C ALA A 2 -13.34 -16.65 -9.33
N ASP A 3 -14.46 -16.01 -8.94
CA ASP A 3 -15.77 -16.28 -9.55
C ASP A 3 -15.79 -16.00 -11.05
N PHE A 4 -15.17 -14.89 -11.45
CA PHE A 4 -15.09 -14.47 -12.84
C PHE A 4 -14.20 -15.41 -13.65
N ILE A 5 -12.96 -15.65 -13.18
CA ILE A 5 -12.01 -16.48 -13.94
C ILE A 5 -12.50 -17.92 -14.04
N SER A 6 -13.21 -18.45 -13.03
CA SER A 6 -13.77 -19.81 -13.06
C SER A 6 -14.84 -20.04 -14.12
N GLN A 7 -15.43 -18.96 -14.67
CA GLN A 7 -16.46 -19.01 -15.71
C GLN A 7 -15.91 -18.64 -17.09
N TYR A 8 -14.63 -18.25 -17.19
CA TYR A 8 -14.04 -17.84 -18.45
C TYR A 8 -13.85 -19.05 -19.38
N PRO A 9 -14.28 -18.98 -20.66
CA PRO A 9 -14.09 -20.09 -21.61
C PRO A 9 -12.63 -20.55 -21.71
N GLY A 10 -12.40 -21.85 -21.52
CA GLY A 10 -11.06 -22.45 -21.55
C GLY A 10 -10.34 -22.50 -20.20
N VAL A 11 -10.92 -21.97 -19.11
CA VAL A 11 -10.40 -22.16 -17.75
C VAL A 11 -10.91 -23.47 -17.15
N ASP A 12 -10.01 -24.22 -16.53
CA ASP A 12 -10.34 -25.33 -15.66
C ASP A 12 -10.49 -24.83 -14.21
N SER A 13 -11.73 -24.78 -13.72
CA SER A 13 -12.04 -24.26 -12.38
C SER A 13 -11.44 -25.08 -11.24
N THR A 14 -10.98 -26.31 -11.52
CA THR A 14 -10.30 -27.16 -10.55
C THR A 14 -8.80 -26.89 -10.45
N ARG A 15 -8.22 -26.07 -11.35
CA ARG A 15 -6.78 -25.79 -11.45
C ARG A 15 -6.45 -24.29 -11.42
N ILE A 16 -7.17 -23.51 -10.62
CA ILE A 16 -6.92 -22.07 -10.48
C ILE A 16 -5.79 -21.83 -9.47
N GLY A 17 -4.79 -21.03 -9.86
CA GLY A 17 -3.71 -20.55 -8.99
C GLY A 17 -3.82 -19.05 -8.72
N LEU A 18 -3.10 -18.57 -7.71
CA LEU A 18 -3.04 -17.16 -7.34
C LEU A 18 -1.59 -16.67 -7.29
N LEU A 19 -1.28 -15.62 -8.05
CA LEU A 19 0.02 -14.96 -8.05
C LEU A 19 -0.12 -13.56 -7.44
N GLY A 20 0.58 -13.30 -6.34
CA GLY A 20 0.62 -11.98 -5.71
C GLY A 20 1.98 -11.29 -5.88
N ILE A 21 1.97 -10.03 -6.28
CA ILE A 21 3.19 -9.23 -6.48
C ILE A 21 3.14 -8.02 -5.55
N CYS A 22 4.25 -7.71 -4.86
CA CYS A 22 4.30 -6.59 -3.91
C CYS A 22 3.18 -6.70 -2.86
N GLY A 23 2.42 -5.64 -2.61
CA GLY A 23 1.25 -5.65 -1.72
C GLY A 23 0.20 -6.71 -2.11
N GLY A 24 0.11 -7.02 -3.41
CA GLY A 24 -0.72 -8.11 -3.93
C GLY A 24 -0.37 -9.46 -3.33
N GLY A 25 0.89 -9.69 -2.95
CA GLY A 25 1.31 -10.91 -2.25
C GLY A 25 0.61 -11.09 -0.89
N GLY A 26 0.54 -10.03 -0.08
CA GLY A 26 -0.16 -10.09 1.21
C GLY A 26 -1.66 -10.32 1.04
N TYR A 27 -2.29 -9.65 0.08
CA TYR A 27 -3.71 -9.87 -0.23
C TYR A 27 -3.98 -11.28 -0.78
N SER A 28 -3.08 -11.81 -1.60
CA SER A 28 -3.21 -13.17 -2.16
C SER A 28 -3.18 -14.24 -1.07
N LEU A 29 -2.26 -14.15 -0.12
CA LEU A 29 -2.22 -15.08 1.01
C LEU A 29 -3.48 -14.99 1.87
N ALA A 30 -3.90 -13.77 2.24
CA ALA A 30 -5.11 -13.56 3.03
C ALA A 30 -6.38 -14.10 2.34
N ALA A 31 -6.51 -13.94 1.01
CA ALA A 31 -7.63 -14.49 0.26
C ALA A 31 -7.63 -16.02 0.27
N ALA A 32 -6.46 -16.64 0.04
CA ALA A 32 -6.35 -18.09 -0.06
C ALA A 32 -6.50 -18.83 1.28
N GLU A 33 -6.35 -18.13 2.42
CA GLU A 33 -6.69 -18.68 3.73
C GLU A 33 -8.16 -19.11 3.79
N THR A 34 -9.07 -18.37 3.14
CA THR A 34 -10.52 -18.62 3.19
C THR A 34 -11.09 -19.22 1.90
N ASP A 35 -10.54 -18.88 0.73
CA ASP A 35 -11.02 -19.38 -0.56
C ASP A 35 -10.25 -20.61 -1.04
N LYS A 36 -10.84 -21.79 -0.86
CA LYS A 36 -10.22 -23.10 -1.19
C LYS A 36 -10.27 -23.46 -2.68
N ARG A 37 -10.77 -22.57 -3.54
CA ARG A 37 -10.75 -22.76 -4.99
C ARG A 37 -9.34 -22.63 -5.55
N PHE A 38 -8.49 -21.81 -4.92
CA PHE A 38 -7.08 -21.70 -5.27
C PHE A 38 -6.30 -22.96 -4.87
N LYS A 39 -5.61 -23.58 -5.83
CA LYS A 39 -4.84 -24.82 -5.65
C LYS A 39 -3.36 -24.59 -5.45
N SER A 40 -2.87 -23.46 -5.92
CA SER A 40 -1.49 -23.03 -5.78
C SER A 40 -1.44 -21.53 -5.55
N ILE A 41 -0.45 -21.11 -4.77
CA ILE A 41 -0.22 -19.71 -4.47
C ILE A 41 1.27 -19.45 -4.62
N ALA A 42 1.62 -18.37 -5.30
CA ALA A 42 2.98 -17.87 -5.40
C ALA A 42 3.00 -16.37 -5.11
N THR A 43 4.11 -15.90 -4.53
CA THR A 43 4.31 -14.48 -4.31
C THR A 43 5.69 -14.04 -4.77
N ILE A 44 5.77 -12.84 -5.36
CA ILE A 44 7.04 -12.23 -5.78
C ILE A 44 7.18 -10.89 -5.06
N SER A 45 8.29 -10.73 -4.33
CA SER A 45 8.56 -9.53 -3.53
C SER A 45 7.37 -9.15 -2.64
N MET A 46 6.82 -10.14 -1.93
CA MET A 46 5.59 -9.96 -1.15
C MET A 46 5.74 -8.85 -0.11
N PHE A 47 4.69 -8.02 0.00
CA PHE A 47 4.59 -6.96 0.99
C PHE A 47 3.31 -7.14 1.80
N ASN A 48 3.42 -7.22 3.13
CA ASN A 48 2.24 -7.19 4.00
C ASN A 48 1.84 -5.74 4.27
N SER A 49 1.03 -5.17 3.38
CA SER A 49 0.59 -3.76 3.47
C SER A 49 -0.15 -3.45 4.76
N GLY A 50 -0.91 -4.39 5.32
CA GLY A 50 -1.64 -4.21 6.58
C GLY A 50 -0.69 -4.06 7.77
N LEU A 51 0.32 -4.94 7.85
CA LEU A 51 1.34 -4.88 8.91
C LEU A 51 2.15 -3.57 8.80
N VAL A 52 2.59 -3.20 7.60
CA VAL A 52 3.34 -1.97 7.39
C VAL A 52 2.51 -0.73 7.73
N ARG A 53 1.22 -0.71 7.40
CA ARG A 53 0.35 0.41 7.78
C ARG A 53 0.16 0.47 9.30
N ARG A 54 0.09 -0.68 9.97
CA ARG A 54 -0.10 -0.76 11.42
C ARG A 54 1.16 -0.37 12.18
N ASN A 55 2.30 -0.96 11.84
CA ASN A 55 3.53 -0.90 12.64
C ASN A 55 4.62 -0.01 12.03
N GLY A 56 4.42 0.50 10.81
CA GLY A 56 5.50 1.08 10.02
C GLY A 56 6.33 0.02 9.31
N MET A 57 7.20 0.45 8.40
CA MET A 57 8.15 -0.45 7.75
C MET A 57 9.13 -1.00 8.76
N GLN A 58 9.35 -2.31 8.73
CA GLN A 58 10.23 -2.99 9.69
C GLN A 58 9.90 -2.63 11.14
N ASP A 59 8.60 -2.49 11.45
CA ASP A 59 8.07 -2.15 12.78
C ASP A 59 8.57 -0.82 13.37
N SER A 60 9.08 0.09 12.53
CA SER A 60 9.66 1.39 12.92
C SER A 60 8.72 2.36 13.64
N GLN A 61 7.43 2.08 13.69
CA GLN A 61 6.40 2.99 14.21
C GLN A 61 5.50 2.35 15.27
N LEU A 62 5.96 1.27 15.92
CA LEU A 62 5.20 0.60 16.99
C LEU A 62 4.86 1.54 18.16
N ASP A 63 5.80 2.39 18.56
CA ASP A 63 5.68 3.35 19.65
C ASP A 63 4.72 4.52 19.34
N THR A 64 4.44 4.79 18.07
CA THR A 64 3.56 5.88 17.63
C THR A 64 2.14 5.45 17.27
N ILE A 65 1.77 4.18 17.46
CA ILE A 65 0.44 3.65 17.05
C ILE A 65 -0.70 4.51 17.63
N GLN A 66 -0.69 4.79 18.94
CA GLN A 66 -1.76 5.56 19.59
C GLN A 66 -1.82 7.00 19.07
N GLN A 67 -0.66 7.60 18.82
CA GLN A 67 -0.58 8.93 18.23
C GLN A 67 -1.18 8.96 16.82
N ARG A 68 -0.85 7.96 15.98
CA ARG A 68 -1.36 7.86 14.61
C ARG A 68 -2.87 7.58 14.56
N LEU A 69 -3.40 6.80 15.52
CA LEU A 69 -4.85 6.62 15.67
C LEU A 69 -5.54 7.92 16.06
N LYS A 70 -4.96 8.71 16.98
CA LYS A 70 -5.51 10.04 17.31
C LYS A 70 -5.49 10.97 16.09
N GLN A 71 -4.39 11.00 15.35
CA GLN A 71 -4.28 11.78 14.11
C GLN A 71 -5.34 11.36 13.07
N ALA A 72 -5.65 10.06 13.00
CA ALA A 72 -6.73 9.55 12.15
C ALA A 72 -8.10 10.14 12.52
N SER A 73 -8.40 10.14 13.82
CA SER A 73 -9.64 10.70 14.35
C SER A 73 -9.72 12.21 14.14
N ASP A 74 -8.62 12.94 14.39
CA ASP A 74 -8.55 14.39 14.22
C ASP A 74 -8.77 14.78 12.74
N ALA A 75 -8.14 14.08 11.80
CA ALA A 75 -8.32 14.31 10.37
C ALA A 75 -9.77 14.08 9.92
N ARG A 76 -10.44 13.06 10.49
CA ARG A 76 -11.87 12.82 10.21
C ARG A 76 -12.75 13.96 10.71
N ALA A 77 -12.47 14.50 11.89
CA ALA A 77 -13.20 15.64 12.44
C ALA A 77 -13.00 16.91 11.61
N GLN A 78 -11.77 17.16 11.13
CA GLN A 78 -11.45 18.28 10.23
C GLN A 78 -12.24 18.21 8.91
N GLU A 79 -12.34 17.02 8.31
CA GLU A 79 -13.12 16.81 7.10
C GLU A 79 -14.61 17.15 7.33
N VAL A 80 -15.19 16.67 8.44
CA VAL A 80 -16.59 16.97 8.79
C VAL A 80 -16.81 18.46 9.01
N ALA A 81 -15.81 19.17 9.54
CA ALA A 81 -15.84 20.62 9.71
C ALA A 81 -15.68 21.40 8.39
N GLY A 82 -15.55 20.73 7.23
CA GLY A 82 -15.38 21.37 5.93
C GLY A 82 -13.98 21.94 5.71
N SER A 83 -13.00 21.52 6.49
CA SER A 83 -11.59 21.93 6.32
C SER A 83 -10.93 21.16 5.16
N GLU A 84 -9.72 21.57 4.79
CA GLU A 84 -8.94 20.90 3.74
C GLU A 84 -8.70 19.42 4.08
N VAL A 85 -8.93 18.55 3.10
CA VAL A 85 -8.71 17.10 3.23
C VAL A 85 -7.21 16.82 3.18
N LEU A 86 -6.71 16.07 4.17
CA LEU A 86 -5.31 15.66 4.21
C LEU A 86 -5.07 14.46 3.28
N TYR A 87 -3.95 14.50 2.55
CA TYR A 87 -3.54 13.44 1.63
C TYR A 87 -2.17 12.88 2.04
N SER A 88 -1.92 11.62 1.68
CA SER A 88 -0.62 10.95 1.85
C SER A 88 0.03 10.47 0.58
N GLY A 89 1.37 10.36 0.66
CA GLY A 89 2.25 10.24 -0.48
C GLY A 89 2.39 11.61 -1.14
N ASP A 90 3.52 12.28 -0.94
CA ASP A 90 3.85 13.50 -1.68
C ASP A 90 4.76 13.11 -2.84
N ALA A 91 4.20 13.14 -4.06
CA ALA A 91 4.92 12.87 -5.30
C ALA A 91 6.10 13.80 -5.58
N ASN A 92 6.23 14.92 -4.87
CA ASN A 92 7.16 16.00 -5.21
C ASN A 92 8.26 16.22 -4.15
N LEU A 93 8.68 15.15 -3.45
CA LEU A 93 9.83 15.24 -2.54
C LEU A 93 11.10 15.70 -3.28
N THR A 94 11.84 16.62 -2.66
CA THR A 94 13.16 17.04 -3.16
C THR A 94 14.18 15.93 -3.00
N ASP A 95 15.29 16.00 -3.74
CA ASP A 95 16.42 15.06 -3.66
C ASP A 95 16.93 14.89 -2.24
N GLU A 96 17.03 16.00 -1.50
CA GLU A 96 17.43 15.98 -0.09
C GLU A 96 16.40 15.28 0.81
N GLN A 97 15.11 15.46 0.54
CA GLN A 97 14.05 14.78 1.29
C GLN A 97 14.02 13.28 0.99
N ILE A 98 14.20 12.90 -0.27
CA ILE A 98 14.32 11.50 -0.70
C ILE A 98 15.53 10.85 -0.02
N ALA A 99 16.68 11.52 -0.01
CA ALA A 99 17.89 11.01 0.64
C ALA A 99 17.70 10.73 2.15
N LYS A 100 16.82 11.49 2.82
CA LYS A 100 16.51 11.34 4.25
C LYS A 100 15.50 10.24 4.56
N LEU A 101 14.82 9.65 3.56
CA LEU A 101 13.90 8.55 3.80
C LEU A 101 14.66 7.35 4.40
N PRO A 102 14.14 6.70 5.45
CA PRO A 102 14.87 5.68 6.20
C PRO A 102 15.12 4.41 5.38
N PHE A 103 14.19 4.03 4.51
CA PHE A 103 14.26 2.76 3.76
C PHE A 103 14.66 2.96 2.31
N ALA A 104 15.63 2.15 1.85
CA ALA A 104 16.10 2.17 0.46
C ALA A 104 14.98 1.94 -0.54
N LEU A 105 14.02 1.06 -0.20
CA LEU A 105 12.82 0.81 -1.00
C LEU A 105 12.06 2.10 -1.32
N TYR A 106 11.91 3.00 -0.35
CA TYR A 106 11.22 4.27 -0.55
C TYR A 106 12.03 5.23 -1.40
N ARG A 107 13.34 5.32 -1.16
CA ARG A 107 14.24 6.16 -1.96
C ARG A 107 14.22 5.77 -3.43
N GLN A 108 14.44 4.48 -3.69
CA GLN A 108 14.45 3.90 -5.03
C GLN A 108 13.07 3.98 -5.68
N GLY A 109 12.00 3.79 -4.91
CA GLY A 109 10.63 3.95 -5.39
C GLY A 109 10.35 5.38 -5.87
N TYR A 110 10.75 6.40 -5.10
CA TYR A 110 10.64 7.79 -5.51
C TYR A 110 11.46 8.11 -6.77
N GLU A 111 12.70 7.65 -6.81
CA GLU A 111 13.57 7.84 -7.97
C GLU A 111 13.00 7.17 -9.24
N TYR A 112 12.50 5.94 -9.13
CA TYR A 112 11.98 5.21 -10.27
C TYR A 112 10.64 5.78 -10.75
N TYR A 113 9.63 5.79 -9.86
CA TYR A 113 8.25 6.10 -10.26
C TYR A 113 7.96 7.58 -10.42
N TRP A 114 8.71 8.48 -9.76
CA TRP A 114 8.41 9.92 -9.78
C TRP A 114 9.46 10.79 -10.46
N LYS A 115 10.68 10.28 -10.69
CA LYS A 115 11.72 11.03 -11.42
C LYS A 115 12.02 10.44 -12.80
N THR A 116 12.52 9.21 -12.82
CA THR A 116 13.10 8.63 -14.04
C THR A 116 12.05 8.03 -14.98
N HIS A 117 10.95 7.48 -14.44
CA HIS A 117 9.90 6.79 -15.20
C HIS A 117 8.50 7.32 -14.83
N ALA A 118 8.40 8.62 -14.54
CA ALA A 118 7.13 9.25 -14.22
C ALA A 118 6.16 9.17 -15.41
N HIS A 119 5.00 8.55 -15.20
CA HIS A 119 3.94 8.49 -16.20
C HIS A 119 3.11 9.79 -16.17
N PRO A 120 2.67 10.34 -17.32
CA PRO A 120 1.88 11.59 -17.37
C PRO A 120 0.60 11.54 -16.52
N ASN A 121 0.00 10.36 -16.38
CA ASN A 121 -1.20 10.12 -15.56
C ASN A 121 -0.88 9.55 -14.16
N ILE A 122 0.30 9.83 -13.61
CA ILE A 122 0.68 9.32 -12.29
C ILE A 122 -0.24 9.91 -11.20
N PHE A 123 -0.76 9.04 -10.35
CA PHE A 123 -1.53 9.44 -9.17
C PHE A 123 -0.56 10.06 -8.15
N ARG A 124 -0.70 11.35 -7.87
CA ARG A 124 0.30 12.11 -7.09
C ARG A 124 0.11 12.02 -5.58
N SER A 125 -1.08 11.69 -5.12
CA SER A 125 -1.38 11.50 -3.71
C SER A 125 -2.61 10.62 -3.54
N VAL A 126 -2.69 9.92 -2.42
CA VAL A 126 -3.86 9.13 -2.03
C VAL A 126 -4.52 9.81 -0.85
N ARG A 127 -5.85 9.91 -0.91
CA ARG A 127 -6.63 10.46 0.21
C ARG A 127 -6.34 9.62 1.46
N ASP A 128 -5.84 10.25 2.50
CA ASP A 128 -5.45 9.53 3.71
C ASP A 128 -6.27 9.99 4.89
N ILE A 129 -6.62 9.04 5.75
CA ILE A 129 -7.28 9.33 7.01
C ILE A 129 -6.21 9.77 8.03
N VAL A 130 -4.91 9.52 7.78
CA VAL A 130 -3.81 9.97 8.65
C VAL A 130 -2.81 10.84 7.89
N PRO A 131 -2.51 12.08 8.31
CA PRO A 131 -1.60 12.98 7.60
C PRO A 131 -0.20 12.42 7.35
N SER A 132 0.31 12.74 6.16
CA SER A 132 1.45 12.12 5.47
C SER A 132 2.85 12.39 6.02
N LYS A 133 3.02 13.47 6.81
CA LYS A 133 4.35 13.98 7.16
C LYS A 133 5.21 13.04 8.00
N ARG A 134 4.65 11.91 8.48
CA ARG A 134 5.32 10.98 9.40
C ARG A 134 5.30 9.51 8.97
N TRP A 135 4.81 9.21 7.77
CA TRP A 135 4.77 7.82 7.27
C TRP A 135 6.01 7.43 6.47
N LEU A 136 6.75 8.43 6.00
CA LEU A 136 7.93 8.31 5.16
C LEU A 136 9.23 8.64 5.89
N LEU A 137 9.14 9.12 7.14
CA LEU A 137 10.24 9.38 8.07
C LEU A 137 10.07 8.47 9.28
#